data_AF-A0A7V8QKE1-F1
#
_entry.id   AF-A0A7V8QKE1-F1
#
_cell.length_a   1.000
_cell.length_b   1.000
_cell.length_c   1.000
_cell.angle_alpha   90.00
_cell.angle_beta   90.00
_cell.angle_gamma   90.00
#
_symmetry.space_group_name_H-M   'P 1'
#
loop_
_entity.id
_entity.type
_entity.pdbx_description
1 polymer ?
#
loop_
_entity_poly.entity_id
_entity_poly.type
_entity_poly.pdbx_seq_one_letter_code
_entity_poly.pdbx_strand_id
1 'polypeptide(L)'
;MATQLSRNFSLEELCKSQTAERRGIDNSLDPARDAQIVANLRRVCEEILQPTRDHFDVPIVPSSGYRCLELNRAIGSKDTSQHVNGEAVDFEVPGIANADLAAWIESNLDYDQLILEFYMPGQPNSGWVHCSITGGENRHVALTINRDGVTEGLLA
;
A
#
# COMPACT_ATOMS: atom_id res chain seq x y z
N MET A 1 16.18 0.57 -17.76
CA MET A 1 15.06 -0.41 -17.78
C MET A 1 14.49 -0.41 -16.38
N ALA A 2 13.18 -0.24 -16.24
CA ALA A 2 12.52 -0.32 -14.93
C ALA A 2 12.64 -1.76 -14.38
N THR A 3 12.83 -1.91 -13.07
CA THR A 3 12.88 -3.23 -12.43
C THR A 3 11.46 -3.74 -12.20
N GLN A 4 11.00 -4.71 -12.99
CA GLN A 4 9.64 -5.24 -12.85
C GLN A 4 9.47 -6.06 -11.56
N LEU A 5 8.45 -5.72 -10.78
CA LEU A 5 8.03 -6.44 -9.57
C LEU A 5 6.91 -7.42 -9.90
N SER A 6 5.98 -7.05 -10.77
CA SER A 6 4.99 -7.97 -11.34
C SER A 6 4.67 -7.57 -12.79
N ARG A 7 3.61 -8.15 -13.39
CA ARG A 7 3.24 -7.90 -14.79
C ARG A 7 2.97 -6.42 -15.06
N ASN A 8 2.39 -5.72 -14.09
CA ASN A 8 1.92 -4.35 -14.28
C ASN A 8 2.51 -3.32 -13.30
N PHE A 9 3.48 -3.71 -12.47
CA PHE A 9 4.07 -2.84 -11.45
C PHE A 9 5.61 -2.95 -11.44
N SER A 10 6.28 -1.81 -11.33
CA SER A 10 7.74 -1.71 -11.25
C SER A 10 8.23 -1.19 -9.90
N LEU A 11 9.51 -1.42 -9.58
CA LEU A 11 10.15 -0.95 -8.35
C LEU A 11 10.10 0.58 -8.24
N GLU A 12 10.33 1.27 -9.36
CA GLU A 12 10.34 2.73 -9.42
C GLU A 12 8.96 3.31 -9.12
N GLU A 13 7.87 2.64 -9.53
CA GLU A 13 6.51 3.03 -9.17
C GLU A 13 6.27 2.88 -7.66
N LEU A 14 6.72 1.77 -7.06
CA LEU A 14 6.56 1.51 -5.62
C LEU A 14 7.47 2.38 -4.73
N CYS A 15 8.57 2.91 -5.27
CA CYS A 15 9.43 3.89 -4.60
C CYS A 15 8.95 5.33 -4.78
N LYS A 16 7.97 5.59 -5.66
CA LYS A 16 7.51 6.95 -5.93
C LYS A 16 6.68 7.50 -4.77
N SER A 17 6.92 8.75 -4.42
CA SER A 17 6.11 9.49 -3.44
C SER A 17 6.10 10.97 -3.77
N GLN A 18 4.91 11.57 -3.88
CA GLN A 18 4.79 13.02 -4.08
C GLN A 18 5.41 13.81 -2.93
N THR A 19 5.36 13.28 -1.69
CA THR A 19 6.00 13.93 -0.55
C THR A 19 7.51 13.92 -0.67
N ALA A 20 8.09 12.79 -1.11
CA ALA A 20 9.53 12.70 -1.37
C ALA A 20 9.97 13.69 -2.44
N GLU A 21 9.26 13.75 -3.57
CA GLU A 21 9.53 14.71 -4.65
C GLU A 21 9.48 16.16 -4.16
N ARG A 22 8.41 16.55 -3.44
CA ARG A 22 8.24 17.91 -2.92
C ARG A 22 9.30 18.31 -1.90
N ARG A 23 9.83 17.34 -1.14
CA ARG A 23 10.83 17.57 -0.09
C ARG A 23 12.26 17.27 -0.54
N GLY A 24 12.46 16.81 -1.77
CA GLY A 24 13.77 16.42 -2.28
C GLY A 24 14.39 15.21 -1.56
N ILE A 25 13.56 14.30 -1.05
CA ILE A 25 14.02 13.09 -0.34
C ILE A 25 14.26 11.98 -1.38
N ASP A 26 15.42 11.35 -1.33
CA ASP A 26 15.70 10.16 -2.14
C ASP A 26 15.05 8.92 -1.49
N ASN A 27 14.05 8.37 -2.18
CA ASN A 27 13.32 7.17 -1.77
C ASN A 27 13.58 5.97 -2.69
N SER A 28 14.67 6.02 -3.47
CA SER A 28 15.03 4.95 -4.40
C SER A 28 15.64 3.74 -3.69
N LEU A 29 15.49 2.58 -4.31
CA LEU A 29 16.10 1.32 -3.90
C LEU A 29 17.04 0.83 -5.00
N ASP A 30 18.15 0.20 -4.58
CA ASP A 30 19.04 -0.54 -5.46
C ASP A 30 18.69 -2.03 -5.36
N PRO A 31 18.23 -2.69 -6.44
CA PRO A 31 17.83 -4.09 -6.41
C PRO A 31 18.88 -5.07 -5.85
N ALA A 32 20.17 -4.77 -6.02
CA ALA A 32 21.25 -5.64 -5.56
C ALA A 32 21.58 -5.39 -4.08
N ARG A 33 21.56 -4.13 -3.63
CA ARG A 33 21.85 -3.79 -2.22
C ARG A 33 20.66 -4.01 -1.29
N ASP A 34 19.45 -3.80 -1.80
CA ASP A 34 18.20 -3.79 -1.03
C ASP A 34 17.32 -5.01 -1.33
N ALA A 35 17.96 -6.13 -1.69
CA ALA A 35 17.30 -7.32 -2.23
C ALA A 35 16.12 -7.83 -1.38
N GLN A 36 16.20 -7.75 -0.05
CA GLN A 36 15.13 -8.19 0.84
C GLN A 36 13.89 -7.28 0.76
N ILE A 37 14.08 -5.96 0.74
CA ILE A 37 12.97 -5.00 0.61
C ILE A 37 12.32 -5.15 -0.77
N VAL A 38 13.14 -5.34 -1.80
CA VAL A 38 12.67 -5.56 -3.18
C VAL A 38 11.89 -6.87 -3.29
N ALA A 39 12.30 -7.93 -2.60
CA ALA A 39 11.54 -9.18 -2.53
C ALA A 39 10.20 -9.02 -1.82
N ASN A 40 10.14 -8.20 -0.76
CA ASN A 40 8.89 -7.89 -0.08
C ASN A 40 7.95 -7.06 -0.98
N LEU A 41 8.47 -6.05 -1.69
CA LEU A 41 7.67 -5.26 -2.63
C LEU A 41 7.16 -6.11 -3.80
N ARG A 42 7.95 -7.09 -4.26
CA ARG A 42 7.52 -8.08 -5.24
C ARG A 42 6.29 -8.84 -4.73
N ARG A 43 6.33 -9.30 -3.48
CA ARG A 43 5.17 -9.97 -2.84
C ARG A 43 3.95 -9.06 -2.80
N VAL A 44 4.10 -7.82 -2.35
CA VAL A 44 3.01 -6.82 -2.35
C VAL A 44 2.42 -6.65 -3.76
N CYS A 45 3.27 -6.60 -4.79
CA CYS A 45 2.81 -6.48 -6.17
C CYS A 45 2.10 -7.74 -6.68
N GLU A 46 2.61 -8.93 -6.38
CA GLU A 46 2.10 -10.21 -6.88
C GLU A 46 0.84 -10.69 -6.15
N GLU A 47 0.71 -10.37 -4.85
CA GLU A 47 -0.35 -10.90 -3.99
C GLU A 47 -1.44 -9.86 -3.67
N ILE A 48 -1.14 -8.56 -3.75
CA ILE A 48 -2.13 -7.48 -3.51
C ILE A 48 -2.45 -6.74 -4.80
N LEU A 49 -1.48 -6.03 -5.38
CA LEU A 49 -1.76 -5.08 -6.46
C LEU A 49 -2.16 -5.75 -7.78
N GLN A 50 -1.48 -6.84 -8.17
CA GLN A 50 -1.75 -7.54 -9.43
C GLN A 50 -3.14 -8.21 -9.42
N PRO A 51 -3.54 -8.98 -8.39
CA PRO A 51 -4.89 -9.54 -8.33
C PRO A 51 -5.96 -8.45 -8.30
N THR A 52 -5.72 -7.35 -7.58
CA THR A 52 -6.66 -6.23 -7.52
C THR A 52 -6.85 -5.59 -8.89
N ARG A 53 -5.74 -5.31 -9.59
CA ARG A 53 -5.77 -4.77 -10.95
C ARG A 53 -6.49 -5.70 -11.91
N ASP A 54 -6.23 -7.01 -11.81
CA ASP A 54 -6.82 -8.02 -12.68
C ASP A 54 -8.32 -8.17 -12.44
N HIS A 55 -8.77 -8.02 -11.18
CA HIS A 55 -10.18 -8.10 -10.81
C HIS A 55 -10.98 -6.91 -11.32
N PHE A 56 -10.52 -5.68 -11.05
CA PHE A 56 -11.24 -4.48 -11.43
C PHE A 56 -11.00 -4.07 -12.90
N ASP A 57 -9.97 -4.62 -13.54
CA ASP A 57 -9.54 -4.28 -14.91
C ASP A 57 -9.27 -2.77 -15.10
N VAL A 58 -8.76 -2.14 -14.04
CA VAL A 58 -8.44 -0.70 -14.02
C VAL A 58 -6.94 -0.52 -13.70
N PRO A 59 -6.21 0.34 -14.43
CA PRO A 59 -4.84 0.69 -14.07
C PRO A 59 -4.75 1.29 -12.66
N ILE A 60 -3.92 0.70 -11.81
CA ILE A 60 -3.65 1.18 -10.45
C ILE A 60 -2.30 1.89 -10.44
N VAL A 61 -2.24 3.06 -9.82
CA VAL A 61 -0.99 3.76 -9.52
C VAL A 61 -0.90 3.88 -8.00
N PRO A 62 -0.05 3.08 -7.33
CA PRO A 62 0.16 3.18 -5.90
C PRO A 62 0.58 4.60 -5.51
N SER A 63 0.02 5.13 -4.43
CA SER A 63 0.39 6.47 -3.94
C SER A 63 1.64 6.41 -3.05
N SER A 64 1.87 5.26 -2.41
CA SER A 64 3.03 5.02 -1.54
C SER A 64 3.25 3.52 -1.35
N GLY A 65 4.43 3.02 -1.75
CA GLY A 65 4.89 1.65 -1.49
C GLY A 65 6.02 1.64 -0.46
N TYR A 66 7.27 1.57 -0.91
CA TYR A 66 8.41 1.70 0.00
C TYR A 66 8.52 3.13 0.56
N ARG A 67 8.92 3.24 1.84
CA ARG A 67 9.32 4.50 2.45
C ARG A 67 10.64 4.34 3.19
N CYS A 68 11.68 5.06 2.76
CA CYS A 68 12.89 5.21 3.55
C CYS A 68 12.57 5.91 4.88
N LEU A 69 13.41 5.73 5.90
CA LEU A 69 13.15 6.28 7.23
C LEU A 69 12.97 7.81 7.21
N GLU A 70 13.72 8.52 6.37
CA GLU A 70 13.57 9.97 6.22
C GLU A 70 12.18 10.35 5.72
N LEU A 71 11.70 9.72 4.64
CA LEU A 71 10.35 9.92 4.12
C LEU A 71 9.27 9.52 5.13
N ASN A 72 9.44 8.36 5.75
CA ASN A 72 8.47 7.82 6.70
C ASN A 72 8.28 8.77 7.91
N ARG A 73 9.38 9.27 8.47
CA ARG A 73 9.37 10.28 9.54
C ARG A 73 8.81 11.62 9.06
N ALA A 74 9.16 12.04 7.84
CA ALA A 74 8.68 13.28 7.23
C ALA A 74 7.15 13.33 7.10
N ILE A 75 6.51 12.18 6.93
CA ILE A 75 5.04 12.00 6.88
C ILE A 75 4.43 11.82 8.28
N GLY A 76 5.25 11.65 9.32
CA GLY A 76 4.77 11.45 10.70
C GLY A 76 4.44 9.99 11.03
N SER A 77 4.88 9.05 10.20
CA SER A 77 4.71 7.61 10.45
C SER A 77 5.80 7.09 11.40
N LYS A 78 5.53 5.95 12.05
CA LYS A 78 6.46 5.30 12.98
C LYS A 78 7.55 4.56 12.21
N ASP A 79 8.78 4.56 12.73
CA ASP A 79 9.92 3.84 12.13
C ASP A 79 9.67 2.33 11.96
N THR A 80 8.75 1.76 12.73
CA THR A 80 8.35 0.34 12.67
C THR A 80 7.26 0.07 11.63
N SER A 81 6.95 1.02 10.73
CA SER A 81 5.94 0.84 9.69
C SER A 81 6.36 -0.20 8.66
N GLN A 82 5.42 -1.03 8.20
CA GLN A 82 5.66 -2.04 7.15
C GLN A 82 6.09 -1.44 5.81
N HIS A 83 5.78 -0.17 5.54
CA HIS A 83 6.31 0.54 4.36
C HIS A 83 7.85 0.64 4.38
N VAL A 84 8.46 0.73 5.56
CA VAL A 84 9.93 0.76 5.71
C VAL A 84 10.56 -0.57 5.31
N ASN A 85 9.82 -1.68 5.48
CA ASN A 85 10.27 -3.02 5.11
C ASN A 85 9.87 -3.43 3.69
N GLY A 86 9.16 -2.57 2.94
CA GLY A 86 8.61 -2.90 1.63
C GLY A 86 7.46 -3.90 1.69
N GLU A 87 6.76 -3.99 2.82
CA GLU A 87 5.70 -4.98 3.07
C GLU A 87 4.29 -4.39 2.95
N ALA A 88 4.18 -3.10 2.60
CA ALA A 88 2.90 -2.40 2.55
C ALA A 88 2.76 -1.48 1.33
N VAL A 89 1.52 -1.18 1.00
CA VAL A 89 1.14 -0.25 -0.06
C VAL A 89 -0.11 0.54 0.32
N ASP A 90 -0.08 1.82 0.00
CA ASP A 90 -1.21 2.74 0.03
C ASP A 90 -1.67 2.97 -1.41
N PHE A 91 -2.95 2.77 -1.68
CA PHE A 91 -3.49 2.92 -3.03
C PHE A 91 -5.01 3.12 -3.05
N GLU A 92 -5.48 3.51 -4.23
CA GLU A 92 -6.89 3.66 -4.59
C GLU A 92 -7.09 3.06 -5.99
N VAL A 93 -8.31 2.66 -6.32
CA VAL A 93 -8.65 2.18 -7.66
C VAL A 93 -9.63 3.17 -8.31
N PRO A 94 -9.26 3.84 -9.42
CA PRO A 94 -10.11 4.83 -10.07
C PRO A 94 -11.52 4.28 -10.39
N GLY A 95 -12.55 4.96 -9.89
CA GLY A 95 -13.95 4.60 -10.13
C GLY A 95 -14.51 3.54 -9.18
N ILE A 96 -13.71 3.01 -8.25
CA ILE A 96 -14.13 2.07 -7.21
C ILE A 96 -14.07 2.79 -5.86
N ALA A 97 -15.10 2.64 -5.04
CA ALA A 97 -15.10 3.23 -3.70
C ALA A 97 -14.03 2.56 -2.83
N ASN A 98 -13.34 3.32 -1.98
CA ASN A 98 -12.29 2.76 -1.12
C ASN A 98 -12.83 1.69 -0.15
N ALA A 99 -14.08 1.82 0.29
CA ALA A 99 -14.76 0.81 1.09
C ALA A 99 -15.01 -0.49 0.31
N ASP A 100 -15.46 -0.41 -0.95
CA ASP A 100 -15.69 -1.58 -1.80
C ASP A 100 -14.38 -2.29 -2.15
N LEU A 101 -13.32 -1.51 -2.41
CA LEU A 101 -11.97 -2.01 -2.62
C LEU A 101 -11.47 -2.78 -1.39
N ALA A 102 -11.56 -2.18 -0.21
CA ALA A 102 -11.12 -2.82 1.03
C ALA A 102 -11.94 -4.09 1.32
N ALA A 103 -13.26 -4.05 1.18
CA ALA A 103 -14.12 -5.22 1.38
C ALA A 103 -13.80 -6.38 0.41
N TRP A 104 -13.46 -6.04 -0.84
CA TRP A 104 -13.03 -7.04 -1.81
C TRP A 104 -11.70 -7.67 -1.42
N ILE A 105 -10.70 -6.87 -1.01
CA ILE A 105 -9.41 -7.40 -0.54
C ILE A 105 -9.62 -8.32 0.67
N GLU A 106 -10.38 -7.88 1.68
CA GLU A 106 -10.70 -8.65 2.88
C GLU A 106 -11.28 -10.03 2.56
N SER A 107 -12.14 -10.11 1.53
CA SER A 107 -12.84 -11.33 1.17
C SER A 107 -12.07 -12.26 0.23
N ASN A 108 -11.06 -11.76 -0.49
CA ASN A 108 -10.47 -12.47 -1.64
C ASN A 108 -8.97 -12.67 -1.57
N LEU A 109 -8.24 -11.87 -0.79
CA LEU A 109 -6.78 -11.89 -0.76
C LEU A 109 -6.26 -12.27 0.62
N ASP A 110 -5.02 -12.79 0.66
CA ASP A 110 -4.26 -12.89 1.89
C ASP A 110 -3.64 -11.51 2.21
N TYR A 111 -3.63 -11.13 3.48
CA TYR A 111 -3.07 -9.86 3.95
C TYR A 111 -2.73 -9.93 5.42
N ASP A 112 -1.71 -9.18 5.81
CA ASP A 112 -1.34 -9.03 7.21
C ASP A 112 -2.16 -7.95 7.91
N GLN A 113 -2.21 -6.76 7.32
CA GLN A 113 -3.01 -5.64 7.79
C GLN A 113 -3.72 -4.96 6.62
N LEU A 114 -5.02 -4.69 6.78
CA LEU A 114 -5.84 -3.94 5.85
C LEU A 114 -6.48 -2.78 6.59
N ILE A 115 -6.26 -1.56 6.12
CA ILE A 115 -6.78 -0.36 6.78
C ILE A 115 -7.48 0.52 5.76
N LEU A 116 -8.72 0.86 6.07
CA LEU A 116 -9.43 1.93 5.39
C LEU A 116 -9.09 3.26 6.09
N GLU A 117 -8.13 4.00 5.53
CA GLU A 117 -7.57 5.21 6.16
C GLU A 117 -8.28 6.47 5.68
N PHE A 118 -8.75 7.27 6.63
CA PHE A 118 -9.44 8.56 6.45
C PHE A 118 -10.69 8.51 5.55
N TYR A 119 -11.32 7.34 5.41
CA TYR A 119 -12.61 7.20 4.73
C TYR A 119 -13.74 7.91 5.48
N MET A 120 -14.64 8.50 4.70
CA MET A 120 -15.84 9.18 5.13
C MET A 120 -17.05 8.51 4.47
N PRO A 121 -17.96 7.87 5.25
CA PRO A 121 -19.17 7.26 4.72
C PRO A 121 -19.97 8.22 3.84
N GLY A 122 -20.41 7.73 2.68
CA GLY A 122 -21.11 8.53 1.67
C GLY A 122 -20.21 9.38 0.77
N GLN A 123 -18.88 9.34 0.95
CA GLN A 123 -17.90 9.93 0.04
C GLN A 123 -16.97 8.85 -0.53
N PRO A 124 -17.33 8.20 -1.66
CA PRO A 124 -16.67 7.00 -2.17
C PRO A 124 -15.13 7.09 -2.31
N ASN A 125 -14.63 8.26 -2.71
CA ASN A 125 -13.21 8.51 -2.99
C ASN A 125 -12.52 9.29 -1.85
N SER A 126 -13.02 9.15 -0.62
CA SER A 126 -12.36 9.74 0.54
C SER A 126 -11.35 8.76 1.13
N GLY A 127 -10.24 9.29 1.63
CA GLY A 127 -9.20 8.46 2.21
C GLY A 127 -8.45 7.62 1.17
N TRP A 128 -7.90 6.48 1.61
CA TRP A 128 -7.26 5.48 0.77
C TRP A 128 -7.31 4.11 1.45
N VAL A 129 -6.91 3.07 0.72
CA VAL A 129 -6.71 1.73 1.27
C VAL A 129 -5.21 1.52 1.50
N HIS A 130 -4.87 1.20 2.75
CA HIS A 130 -3.57 0.66 3.13
C HIS A 130 -3.69 -0.86 3.22
N CYS A 131 -2.78 -1.59 2.59
CA CYS A 131 -2.73 -3.04 2.71
C CYS A 131 -1.27 -3.51 2.82
N SER A 132 -1.02 -4.44 3.73
CA SER A 132 0.28 -5.05 3.94
C SER A 132 0.23 -6.56 3.84
N ILE A 133 1.36 -7.16 3.48
CA ILE A 133 1.56 -8.60 3.46
C ILE A 133 3.01 -8.91 3.82
N THR A 134 3.21 -9.95 4.64
CA THR A 134 4.54 -10.38 5.06
C THR A 134 4.93 -11.69 4.37
N GLY A 135 6.19 -12.11 4.50
CA GLY A 135 6.62 -13.45 4.10
C GLY A 135 6.37 -14.53 5.15
N GLY A 136 5.78 -14.18 6.28
CA GLY A 136 5.50 -15.07 7.40
C GLY A 136 4.00 -15.31 7.59
N GLU A 137 3.59 -15.56 8.83
CA GLU A 137 2.17 -15.65 9.19
C GLU A 137 1.54 -14.25 9.15
N ASN A 138 0.53 -14.09 8.32
CA ASN A 138 -0.25 -12.87 8.19
C ASN A 138 -1.34 -12.82 9.27
N ARG A 139 -1.55 -11.64 9.87
CA ARG A 139 -2.45 -11.46 11.03
C ARG A 139 -3.93 -11.29 10.66
N HIS A 140 -4.26 -11.02 9.40
CA HIS A 140 -5.62 -10.74 8.89
C HIS A 140 -6.35 -9.62 9.65
N VAL A 141 -5.64 -8.57 10.06
CA VAL A 141 -6.22 -7.47 10.84
C VAL A 141 -6.82 -6.42 9.91
N ALA A 142 -8.14 -6.28 9.93
CA ALA A 142 -8.86 -5.21 9.25
C ALA A 142 -9.22 -4.06 10.20
N LEU A 143 -8.96 -2.82 9.80
CA LEU A 143 -9.20 -1.61 10.60
C LEU A 143 -9.80 -0.49 9.76
N THR A 144 -10.47 0.45 10.42
CA THR A 144 -10.80 1.76 9.86
C THR A 144 -10.18 2.85 10.72
N ILE A 145 -9.45 3.76 10.10
CA ILE A 145 -8.87 4.94 10.76
C ILE A 145 -9.57 6.17 10.22
N ASN A 146 -10.09 7.03 11.08
CA ASN A 146 -10.65 8.32 10.68
C ASN A 146 -10.32 9.38 11.74
N ARG A 147 -10.95 10.56 11.64
CA ARG A 147 -10.72 11.66 12.60
C ARG A 147 -11.16 11.34 14.03
N ASP A 148 -12.09 10.40 14.19
CA ASP A 148 -12.66 10.00 15.48
C ASP A 148 -11.84 8.89 16.15
N GLY A 149 -10.92 8.25 15.42
CA GLY A 149 -9.97 7.29 15.96
C GLY A 149 -9.79 6.05 15.08
N VAL A 150 -9.45 4.94 15.72
CA VAL A 150 -9.26 3.63 15.10
C VAL A 150 -10.39 2.70 15.54
N THR A 151 -11.03 2.04 14.59
CA THR A 151 -12.07 1.02 14.82
C THR A 151 -11.63 -0.31 14.22
N GLU A 152 -11.93 -1.42 14.89
CA GLU A 152 -11.74 -2.75 14.32
C GLU A 152 -12.79 -3.04 13.25
N GLY A 153 -12.35 -3.59 12.12
CA GLY A 153 -13.19 -3.85 10.95
C GLY A 153 -13.30 -2.66 9.98
N LEU A 154 -13.87 -2.94 8.80
CA LEU A 154 -14.12 -1.96 7.76
C LEU A 154 -15.48 -1.29 7.97
N LEU A 155 -15.51 0.05 8.09
CA LEU A 155 -16.76 0.80 8.14
C LEU A 155 -17.37 0.86 6.73
N ALA A 156 -18.56 0.27 6.57
CA ALA A 156 -19.39 0.38 5.38
C ALA A 156 -20.11 1.75 5.31
#